data_AF-A0A4W3JYV9-F1
#
_entry.id   AF-A0A4W3JYV9-F1
#
_cell.length_a   1.000
_cell.length_b   1.000
_cell.length_c   1.000
_cell.angle_alpha   90.00
_cell.angle_beta   90.00
_cell.angle_gamma   90.00
#
_symmetry.space_group_name_H-M   'P 1'
#
loop_
_entity.id
_entity.type
_entity.pdbx_description
1 polymer ?
#
loop_
_entity_poly.entity_id
_entity_poly.type
_entity_poly.pdbx_seq_one_letter_code
_entity_poly.pdbx_strand_id
1 'polypeptide(L)'
;MILPGNQTQVLSLFGTGILSHSLCSLSLSCSLGQVWDVKVKSTEGCQTLVELKGPHGLSLTTDDMGQVKCGVTCSNANIFFLETQCNGTWVFRSLKFGTYLEMLENEVTCLMKTPTKCSMWTPHLAIHPHVVLYHLETKCYTRLLPAQHQLCTDSPLPHSNEFNFILHFEKGKYHLQTSDLRYLSLDDQLLSKRSKMTAFSLHLRPGNMVSFHAAHQRVLYPHGRTGILTVGSNPPDLFQYFALKKSKPWVSMKTASKNYLSVNYGEKVGWYFPFLESCSFSPPHIVSRGQSAVLADGKDVEGVTYFGMEWNQGKLALQAANGLYLQVRPIGQVIASVEQEFTVRLVNRPFLILRGRHGYIGSSYRSDKLVCNNNMYDIIVLIPCSRGFYHFQGKNGKFWSMGENYNFYVSGENPLDFCVEIRGDNLLSVLAPNGNYLQSDQSGILSATDSTLSPDSLWEF
;
A
#
# COMPACT_ATOMS: atom_id res chain seq x y z
N MET A 1 -5.07 3.56 -27.39
CA MET A 1 -4.36 4.77 -27.84
C MET A 1 -5.03 5.95 -27.16
N ILE A 2 -4.28 6.71 -26.33
CA ILE A 2 -4.64 7.98 -25.63
C ILE A 2 -5.73 7.81 -24.55
N LEU A 3 -5.53 7.99 -23.23
CA LEU A 3 -4.71 8.94 -22.46
C LEU A 3 -4.09 8.25 -21.21
N PRO A 4 -2.84 8.55 -20.79
CA PRO A 4 -2.53 8.55 -19.36
C PRO A 4 -3.03 9.89 -18.81
N GLY A 5 -4.19 9.88 -18.12
CA GLY A 5 -4.62 11.04 -17.35
C GLY A 5 -3.51 11.46 -16.37
N ASN A 6 -3.38 12.76 -16.08
CA ASN A 6 -2.39 13.36 -15.18
C ASN A 6 -1.99 12.43 -14.01
N GLN A 7 -0.95 11.62 -14.19
CA GLN A 7 -0.54 10.66 -13.18
C GLN A 7 0.36 11.36 -12.18
N THR A 8 -0.11 11.43 -10.94
CA THR A 8 0.61 12.01 -9.82
C THR A 8 1.33 10.88 -9.09
N GLN A 9 2.65 10.98 -8.96
CA GLN A 9 3.45 10.05 -8.15
C GLN A 9 3.64 10.62 -6.76
N VAL A 10 3.33 9.82 -5.75
CA VAL A 10 3.29 10.26 -4.36
C VAL A 10 4.51 9.72 -3.62
N LEU A 11 5.43 10.60 -3.19
CA LEU A 11 6.76 10.25 -2.69
C LEU A 11 7.17 11.15 -1.53
N SER A 12 7.96 10.62 -0.59
CA SER A 12 8.82 11.42 0.27
C SER A 12 10.22 11.47 -0.34
N LEU A 13 10.83 12.66 -0.32
CA LEU A 13 12.16 12.89 -0.89
C LEU A 13 13.15 13.08 0.25
N PHE A 14 14.21 12.28 0.28
CA PHE A 14 15.31 12.42 1.24
C PHE A 14 16.56 12.93 0.52
N GLY A 15 17.08 14.08 0.93
CA GLY A 15 18.39 14.57 0.51
C GLY A 15 19.51 13.87 1.29
N THR A 16 20.66 13.64 0.67
CA THR A 16 21.83 13.11 1.39
C THR A 16 22.50 14.23 2.19
N GLY A 17 22.13 14.39 3.47
CA GLY A 17 22.74 15.34 4.42
C GLY A 17 22.40 14.97 5.87
N ILE A 18 23.34 15.18 6.79
CA ILE A 18 23.19 14.85 8.22
C ILE A 18 22.66 16.07 9.00
N LEU A 19 21.48 15.87 9.60
CA LEU A 19 20.82 16.51 10.76
C LEU A 19 20.71 18.05 10.95
N SER A 20 19.45 18.42 11.27
CA SER A 20 18.87 19.50 12.11
C SER A 20 18.44 20.87 11.55
N HIS A 21 17.12 20.99 11.32
CA HIS A 21 16.23 22.15 11.55
C HIS A 21 16.56 23.52 10.91
N SER A 22 16.00 23.81 9.73
CA SER A 22 14.85 24.75 9.57
C SER A 22 14.40 24.94 8.11
N LEU A 23 14.12 23.84 7.42
CA LEU A 23 12.98 23.63 6.51
C LEU A 23 12.61 22.16 6.74
N CYS A 24 11.96 21.90 7.88
CA CYS A 24 11.79 20.54 8.41
C CYS A 24 10.91 19.66 7.52
N SER A 25 11.53 18.74 6.78
CA SER A 25 11.04 17.36 6.72
C SER A 25 12.12 16.40 7.23
N LEU A 26 12.59 16.63 8.45
CA LEU A 26 13.10 15.56 9.30
C LEU A 26 11.94 15.20 10.24
N SER A 27 11.06 14.30 9.82
CA SER A 27 10.63 13.30 10.79
C SER A 27 11.16 11.98 10.30
N LEU A 28 11.64 11.18 11.24
CA LEU A 28 11.94 9.80 10.91
C LEU A 28 10.65 9.10 10.41
N SER A 29 9.44 9.63 10.69
CA SER A 29 8.12 9.10 10.27
C SER A 29 7.63 9.65 8.94
N CYS A 30 7.16 8.77 8.05
CA CYS A 30 6.24 9.14 6.97
C CYS A 30 4.86 9.46 7.56
N SER A 31 4.73 10.58 8.28
CA SER A 31 3.42 11.15 8.60
C SER A 31 2.83 11.81 7.36
N LEU A 32 1.50 11.89 7.26
CA LEU A 32 0.77 12.47 6.12
C LEU A 32 1.24 13.90 5.76
N GLY A 33 1.87 14.62 6.68
CA GLY A 33 2.42 15.97 6.46
C GLY A 33 3.75 16.04 5.69
N GLN A 34 4.31 14.92 5.21
CA GLN A 34 5.62 14.89 4.52
C GLN A 34 5.58 14.26 3.13
N VAL A 35 4.39 14.19 2.55
CA VAL A 35 4.15 13.53 1.29
C VAL A 35 4.12 14.57 0.16
N TRP A 36 4.92 14.34 -0.87
CA TRP A 36 5.00 15.19 -2.06
C TRP A 36 4.51 14.47 -3.30
N ASP A 37 3.69 15.16 -4.06
CA ASP A 37 3.13 14.76 -5.33
C ASP A 37 4.02 15.28 -6.46
N VAL A 38 4.66 14.36 -7.18
CA VAL A 38 5.39 14.66 -8.41
C VAL A 38 4.42 14.56 -9.58
N LYS A 39 3.96 15.73 -10.07
CA LYS A 39 3.02 15.85 -11.19
C LYS A 39 3.78 16.05 -12.49
N VAL A 40 3.68 15.08 -13.39
CA VAL A 40 4.31 15.15 -14.71
C VAL A 40 3.54 16.13 -15.59
N LYS A 41 4.23 17.11 -16.17
CA LYS A 41 3.67 18.11 -17.10
C LYS A 41 3.86 17.71 -18.56
N SER A 42 5.08 17.29 -18.89
CA SER A 42 5.41 16.75 -20.20
C SER A 42 6.59 15.79 -20.09
N THR A 43 6.74 14.95 -21.10
CA THR A 43 7.86 14.02 -21.23
C THR A 43 8.32 14.04 -22.68
N GLU A 44 9.53 14.51 -22.92
CA GLU A 44 10.15 14.56 -24.25
C GLU A 44 11.46 13.77 -24.19
N GLY A 45 11.47 12.57 -24.81
CA GLY A 45 12.60 11.66 -24.75
C GLY A 45 12.97 11.27 -23.31
N CYS A 46 14.18 11.62 -22.88
CA CYS A 46 14.70 11.34 -21.53
C CYS A 46 14.41 12.47 -20.52
N GLN A 47 13.87 13.61 -20.96
CA GLN A 47 13.59 14.74 -20.08
C GLN A 47 12.12 14.73 -19.63
N THR A 48 11.91 14.75 -18.32
CA THR A 48 10.58 14.82 -17.72
C THR A 48 10.42 16.16 -17.00
N LEU A 49 9.45 16.95 -17.41
CA LEU A 49 9.07 18.17 -16.69
C LEU A 49 8.06 17.84 -15.60
N VAL A 50 8.36 18.26 -14.38
CA VAL A 50 7.55 17.95 -13.20
C VAL A 50 7.23 19.20 -12.39
N GLU A 51 6.10 19.15 -11.70
CA GLU A 51 5.69 20.07 -10.65
C GLU A 51 5.65 19.28 -9.33
N LEU A 52 6.32 19.79 -8.30
CA LEU A 52 6.31 19.19 -6.96
C LEU A 52 5.21 19.85 -6.13
N LYS A 53 4.18 19.11 -5.73
CA LYS A 53 3.10 19.60 -4.88
C LYS A 53 3.20 19.01 -3.47
N GLY A 54 3.13 19.87 -2.47
CA GLY A 54 3.14 19.45 -1.07
C GLY A 54 1.76 18.99 -0.57
N PRO A 55 1.67 18.57 0.71
CA PRO A 55 0.47 18.01 1.33
C PRO A 55 -0.77 18.92 1.31
N HIS A 56 -0.57 20.24 1.25
CA HIS A 56 -1.64 21.23 1.23
C HIS A 56 -2.01 21.68 -0.19
N GLY A 57 -1.54 20.97 -1.22
CA GLY A 57 -1.79 21.29 -2.63
C GLY A 57 -0.96 22.45 -3.19
N LEU A 58 -0.16 23.10 -2.34
CA LEU A 58 0.78 24.15 -2.75
C LEU A 58 1.96 23.56 -3.52
N SER A 59 2.51 24.32 -4.46
CA SER A 59 3.61 23.87 -5.30
C SER A 59 4.95 24.41 -4.79
N LEU A 60 6.01 23.61 -4.93
CA LEU A 60 7.37 24.06 -4.68
C LEU A 60 7.75 25.12 -5.73
N THR A 61 8.19 26.27 -5.29
CA THR A 61 8.57 27.42 -6.12
C THR A 61 9.97 27.87 -5.76
N THR A 62 10.70 28.36 -6.76
CA THR A 62 12.04 28.95 -6.61
C THR A 62 11.99 30.42 -6.98
N ASP A 63 12.80 31.26 -6.33
CA ASP A 63 13.03 32.64 -6.76
C ASP A 63 14.43 32.83 -7.38
N ASP A 64 14.70 34.05 -7.84
CA ASP A 64 15.97 34.45 -8.46
C ASP A 64 17.16 34.43 -7.50
N MET A 65 16.89 34.50 -6.20
CA MET A 65 17.86 34.35 -5.12
C MET A 65 18.02 32.88 -4.68
N GLY A 66 17.41 31.94 -5.40
CA GLY A 66 17.49 30.50 -5.14
C GLY A 66 16.84 30.05 -3.82
N GLN A 67 15.99 30.89 -3.23
CA GLN A 67 15.17 30.51 -2.09
C GLN A 67 14.00 29.65 -2.55
N VAL A 68 13.67 28.65 -1.73
CA VAL A 68 12.65 27.65 -2.05
C VAL A 68 11.46 27.84 -1.12
N LYS A 69 10.26 28.03 -1.68
CA LYS A 69 9.02 28.26 -0.92
C LYS A 69 7.87 27.44 -1.49
N CYS A 70 6.87 27.16 -0.67
CA CYS A 70 5.61 26.61 -1.14
C CYS A 70 4.66 27.76 -1.47
N GLY A 71 4.18 27.82 -2.70
CA GLY A 71 3.34 28.91 -3.18
C GLY A 71 2.28 28.46 -4.17
N VAL A 72 1.42 29.39 -4.53
CA VAL A 72 0.45 29.22 -5.60
C VAL A 72 1.17 29.24 -6.95
N THR A 73 0.64 28.49 -7.91
CA THR A 73 1.18 28.26 -9.26
C THR A 73 1.31 29.59 -10.03
N CYS A 74 2.46 30.25 -9.92
CA CYS A 74 2.74 31.51 -10.59
C CYS A 74 4.04 31.37 -11.40
N SER A 75 3.94 31.31 -12.73
CA SER A 75 5.05 31.21 -13.71
C SER A 75 5.78 29.86 -13.80
N ASN A 76 6.75 29.73 -14.72
CA ASN A 76 7.64 28.55 -14.88
C ASN A 76 8.58 28.31 -13.67
N ALA A 77 8.48 29.09 -12.61
CA ALA A 77 9.32 29.01 -11.40
C ALA A 77 9.03 27.79 -10.50
N ASN A 78 7.92 27.09 -10.73
CA ASN A 78 7.50 25.89 -10.02
C ASN A 78 7.73 24.58 -10.81
N ILE A 79 8.33 24.68 -12.00
CA ILE A 79 8.57 23.53 -12.88
C ILE A 79 10.05 23.16 -12.83
N PHE A 80 10.32 21.86 -12.73
CA PHE A 80 11.66 21.29 -12.69
C PHE A 80 11.82 20.22 -13.77
N PHE A 81 13.02 20.15 -14.35
CA PHE A 81 13.46 18.94 -15.04
C PHE A 81 13.82 17.89 -14.01
N LEU A 82 13.24 16.70 -14.13
CA LEU A 82 13.58 15.53 -13.33
C LEU A 82 14.50 14.61 -14.14
N GLU A 83 15.68 14.37 -13.59
CA GLU A 83 16.68 13.45 -14.15
C GLU A 83 16.95 12.30 -13.17
N THR A 84 16.77 11.05 -13.64
CA THR A 84 17.07 9.85 -12.86
C THR A 84 18.49 9.39 -13.12
N GLN A 85 19.28 9.29 -12.06
CA GLN A 85 20.67 8.86 -12.08
C GLN A 85 20.77 7.33 -12.09
N CYS A 86 21.91 6.78 -12.50
CA CYS A 86 22.12 5.32 -12.61
C CYS A 86 21.95 4.56 -11.27
N ASN A 87 22.20 5.23 -10.14
CA ASN A 87 22.04 4.69 -8.80
C ASN A 87 20.58 4.75 -8.26
N GLY A 88 19.63 5.30 -9.04
CA GLY A 88 18.22 5.49 -8.69
C GLY A 88 17.91 6.82 -7.99
N THR A 89 18.91 7.69 -7.75
CA THR A 89 18.65 9.02 -7.19
C THR A 89 18.12 9.97 -8.25
N TRP A 90 17.43 11.00 -7.80
CA TRP A 90 16.83 12.03 -8.61
C TRP A 90 17.58 13.34 -8.46
N VAL A 91 17.63 14.10 -9.55
CA VAL A 91 18.13 15.46 -9.58
C VAL A 91 17.04 16.34 -10.19
N PHE A 92 16.77 17.47 -9.54
CA PHE A 92 15.78 18.45 -9.99
C PHE A 92 16.48 19.73 -10.44
N ARG A 93 16.28 20.13 -11.70
CA ARG A 93 16.80 21.38 -12.26
C ARG A 93 15.65 22.35 -12.55
N SER A 94 15.67 23.54 -11.96
CA SER A 94 14.67 24.58 -12.19
C SER A 94 14.58 24.94 -13.68
N LEU A 95 13.37 24.90 -14.24
CA LEU A 95 13.12 25.26 -15.64
C LEU A 95 13.45 26.74 -15.89
N LYS A 96 13.12 27.62 -14.93
CA LYS A 96 13.28 29.07 -15.08
C LYS A 96 14.72 29.53 -14.86
N PHE A 97 15.41 29.01 -13.84
CA PHE A 97 16.72 29.51 -13.43
C PHE A 97 17.88 28.62 -13.84
N GLY A 98 17.62 27.37 -14.26
CA GLY A 98 18.66 26.42 -14.63
C GLY A 98 19.53 25.95 -13.47
N THR A 99 19.10 26.20 -12.23
CA THR A 99 19.79 25.81 -11.00
C THR A 99 19.21 24.50 -10.43
N TYR A 100 19.98 23.80 -9.60
CA TYR A 100 19.62 22.50 -9.04
C TYR A 100 19.06 22.62 -7.63
N LEU A 101 18.03 21.83 -7.33
CA LEU A 101 17.45 21.74 -5.99
C LEU A 101 18.39 20.93 -5.08
N GLU A 102 18.82 21.52 -3.99
CA GLU A 102 19.82 20.96 -3.08
C GLU A 102 19.37 21.06 -1.62
N MET A 103 19.83 20.11 -0.81
CA MET A 103 19.73 20.18 0.65
C MET A 103 21.11 20.54 1.23
N LEU A 104 21.24 21.75 1.77
CA LEU A 104 22.47 22.24 2.42
C LEU A 104 22.15 22.63 3.86
N GLU A 105 22.89 22.08 4.82
CA GLU A 105 22.79 22.48 6.25
C GLU A 105 21.35 22.52 6.81
N ASN A 106 20.46 21.68 6.25
CA ASN A 106 19.03 21.55 6.59
C ASN A 106 18.08 22.61 6.02
N GLU A 107 18.54 23.37 5.04
CA GLU A 107 17.72 24.20 4.19
C GLU A 107 17.71 23.67 2.75
N VAL A 108 16.53 23.75 2.13
CA VAL A 108 16.38 23.42 0.72
C VAL A 108 16.61 24.70 -0.08
N THR A 109 17.62 24.68 -0.96
CA THR A 109 18.00 25.82 -1.80
C THR A 109 18.03 25.40 -3.27
N CYS A 110 18.01 26.38 -4.17
CA CYS A 110 18.08 26.14 -5.61
C CYS A 110 19.03 27.13 -6.31
N LEU A 111 20.30 27.10 -5.91
CA LEU A 111 21.32 28.09 -6.30
C LEU A 111 22.37 27.57 -7.28
N MET A 112 22.75 26.29 -7.15
CA MET A 112 23.89 25.76 -7.87
C MET A 112 23.56 25.48 -9.33
N LYS A 113 24.45 25.87 -10.26
CA LYS A 113 24.30 25.60 -11.71
C LYS A 113 24.84 24.24 -12.15
N THR A 114 25.47 23.51 -11.24
CA THR A 114 26.05 22.19 -11.48
C THR A 114 25.57 21.23 -10.39
N PRO A 115 25.24 19.97 -10.72
CA PRO A 115 24.77 19.01 -9.73
C PRO A 115 25.89 18.67 -8.75
N THR A 116 25.56 18.63 -7.46
CA THR A 116 26.47 18.23 -6.38
C THR A 116 25.97 16.96 -5.69
N LYS A 117 26.66 16.50 -4.64
CA LYS A 117 26.11 15.41 -3.81
C LYS A 117 24.84 15.84 -3.10
N CYS A 118 24.73 17.12 -2.72
CA CYS A 118 23.57 17.68 -2.04
C CYS A 118 22.35 17.84 -2.96
N SER A 119 22.54 17.76 -4.29
CA SER A 119 21.44 17.76 -5.27
C SER A 119 20.86 16.37 -5.54
N MET A 120 21.33 15.33 -4.86
CA MET A 120 20.91 13.94 -5.07
C MET A 120 19.81 13.57 -4.08
N TRP A 121 18.60 13.37 -4.61
CA TRP A 121 17.40 13.04 -3.83
C TRP A 121 17.07 11.56 -3.99
N THR A 122 16.81 10.86 -2.90
CA THR A 122 16.37 9.47 -2.96
C THR A 122 14.85 9.40 -2.83
N PRO A 123 14.13 8.87 -3.84
CA PRO A 123 12.68 8.74 -3.77
C PRO A 123 12.26 7.60 -2.84
N HIS A 124 11.41 7.92 -1.86
CA HIS A 124 10.76 6.96 -0.98
C HIS A 124 9.26 6.92 -1.25
N LEU A 125 8.73 5.75 -1.66
CA LEU A 125 7.33 5.58 -1.98
C LEU A 125 6.46 5.82 -0.74
N ALA A 126 5.44 6.68 -0.86
CA ALA A 126 4.47 6.92 0.21
C ALA A 126 3.34 5.87 0.27
N ILE A 127 3.34 4.94 -0.69
CA ILE A 127 2.40 3.81 -0.75
C ILE A 127 2.54 2.94 0.50
N HIS A 128 1.44 2.34 0.95
CA HIS A 128 1.49 1.31 1.97
C HIS A 128 2.45 0.17 1.54
N PRO A 129 3.30 -0.36 2.43
CA PRO A 129 4.33 -1.33 2.07
C PRO A 129 3.78 -2.64 1.50
N HIS A 130 2.52 -2.99 1.80
CA HIS A 130 1.82 -4.09 1.14
C HIS A 130 1.39 -3.73 -0.27
N VAL A 131 2.09 -4.32 -1.24
CA VAL A 131 1.88 -4.07 -2.65
C VAL A 131 1.68 -5.35 -3.44
N VAL A 132 1.15 -5.20 -4.65
CA VAL A 132 1.18 -6.20 -5.71
C VAL A 132 1.96 -5.64 -6.89
N LEU A 133 2.69 -6.52 -7.57
CA LEU A 133 3.46 -6.19 -8.77
C LEU A 133 2.63 -6.53 -10.00
N TYR A 134 2.24 -5.51 -10.77
CA TYR A 134 1.57 -5.69 -12.05
C TYR A 134 2.54 -5.39 -13.19
N HIS A 135 2.86 -6.39 -13.99
CA HIS A 135 3.78 -6.22 -15.11
C HIS A 135 3.05 -5.64 -16.32
N LEU A 136 3.60 -4.55 -16.87
CA LEU A 136 2.88 -3.72 -17.84
C LEU A 136 2.74 -4.37 -19.21
N GLU A 137 3.78 -5.11 -19.64
CA GLU A 137 3.82 -5.71 -20.97
C GLU A 137 2.97 -7.00 -21.04
N THR A 138 3.14 -7.91 -20.09
CA THR A 138 2.38 -9.17 -20.06
C THR A 138 0.96 -8.99 -19.52
N LYS A 139 0.66 -7.84 -18.89
CA LYS A 139 -0.61 -7.54 -18.24
C LYS A 139 -1.00 -8.57 -17.17
N CYS A 140 0.00 -9.15 -16.53
CA CYS A 140 -0.15 -10.13 -15.46
C CYS A 140 0.47 -9.63 -14.16
N TYR A 141 -0.01 -10.18 -13.05
CA TYR A 141 0.53 -9.98 -11.72
C TYR A 141 1.61 -11.00 -11.40
N THR A 142 2.63 -10.58 -10.66
CA THR A 142 3.65 -11.47 -10.11
C THR A 142 3.14 -12.16 -8.86
N ARG A 143 3.41 -13.47 -8.74
CA ARG A 143 3.14 -14.27 -7.54
C ARG A 143 4.33 -15.14 -7.16
N LEU A 144 4.38 -15.48 -5.88
CA LEU A 144 5.19 -16.58 -5.36
C LEU A 144 4.59 -17.92 -5.77
N LEU A 145 5.40 -18.80 -6.35
CA LEU A 145 5.09 -20.20 -6.56
C LEU A 145 5.68 -21.00 -5.38
N PRO A 146 4.88 -21.41 -4.38
CA PRO A 146 5.42 -21.97 -3.14
C PRO A 146 6.18 -23.28 -3.33
N ALA A 147 5.74 -24.13 -4.27
CA ALA A 147 6.39 -25.41 -4.55
C ALA A 147 7.78 -25.22 -5.16
N GLN A 148 7.93 -24.26 -6.08
CA GLN A 148 9.17 -23.98 -6.80
C GLN A 148 10.08 -22.98 -6.09
N HIS A 149 9.59 -22.28 -5.07
CA HIS A 149 10.31 -21.20 -4.39
C HIS A 149 10.75 -20.07 -5.33
N GLN A 150 9.96 -19.84 -6.38
CA GLN A 150 10.25 -18.89 -7.45
C GLN A 150 9.11 -17.89 -7.62
N LEU A 151 9.42 -16.75 -8.23
CA LEU A 151 8.42 -15.75 -8.58
C LEU A 151 8.07 -15.87 -10.05
N CYS A 152 6.78 -15.75 -10.37
CA CYS A 152 6.27 -15.90 -11.73
C CYS A 152 5.23 -14.81 -12.01
N THR A 153 5.22 -14.30 -13.24
CA THR A 153 4.30 -13.26 -13.72
C THR A 153 3.36 -13.85 -14.77
N ASP A 154 2.31 -14.52 -14.31
CA ASP A 154 1.45 -15.38 -15.15
C ASP A 154 -0.06 -15.18 -14.94
N SER A 155 -0.50 -14.52 -13.86
CA SER A 155 -1.92 -14.45 -13.51
C SER A 155 -2.53 -13.07 -13.77
N PRO A 156 -3.77 -12.99 -14.32
CA PRO A 156 -4.44 -11.72 -14.55
C PRO A 156 -4.99 -11.06 -13.27
N LEU A 157 -5.13 -11.80 -12.16
CA LEU A 157 -5.77 -11.31 -10.92
C LEU A 157 -4.99 -11.73 -9.65
N PRO A 158 -4.75 -10.80 -8.70
CA PRO A 158 -3.97 -11.05 -7.49
C PRO A 158 -4.84 -11.54 -6.32
N HIS A 159 -5.43 -12.72 -6.46
CA HIS A 159 -6.51 -13.21 -5.60
C HIS A 159 -6.08 -13.95 -4.32
N SER A 160 -4.83 -14.38 -4.24
CA SER A 160 -4.28 -15.12 -3.10
C SER A 160 -3.21 -14.31 -2.37
N ASN A 161 -2.76 -14.84 -1.23
CA ASN A 161 -1.66 -14.24 -0.49
C ASN A 161 -0.33 -14.27 -1.26
N GLU A 162 -0.16 -15.18 -2.22
CA GLU A 162 1.05 -15.37 -3.02
C GLU A 162 1.44 -14.14 -3.85
N PHE A 163 0.47 -13.27 -4.14
CA PHE A 163 0.67 -12.02 -4.90
C PHE A 163 1.16 -10.87 -4.05
N ASN A 164 1.13 -11.00 -2.72
CA ASN A 164 1.49 -9.92 -1.83
C ASN A 164 2.99 -9.85 -1.64
N PHE A 165 3.48 -8.62 -1.77
CA PHE A 165 4.84 -8.27 -1.44
C PHE A 165 4.86 -7.17 -0.38
N ILE A 166 5.88 -7.20 0.46
CA ILE A 166 6.21 -6.12 1.39
C ILE A 166 7.45 -5.41 0.86
N LEU A 167 7.32 -4.11 0.59
CA LEU A 167 8.45 -3.26 0.24
C LEU A 167 9.10 -2.68 1.48
N HIS A 168 10.34 -3.07 1.73
CA HIS A 168 11.15 -2.51 2.83
C HIS A 168 12.15 -1.52 2.28
N PHE A 169 12.09 -0.27 2.74
CA PHE A 169 13.10 0.75 2.44
C PHE A 169 14.19 0.78 3.51
N GLU A 170 15.44 0.63 3.10
CA GLU A 170 16.60 0.73 3.99
C GLU A 170 17.77 1.39 3.27
N LYS A 171 18.28 2.50 3.82
CA LYS A 171 19.49 3.20 3.32
C LYS A 171 19.45 3.49 1.80
N GLY A 172 18.30 3.93 1.30
CA GLY A 172 18.12 4.26 -0.12
C GLY A 172 17.95 3.06 -1.06
N LYS A 173 17.78 1.86 -0.51
CA LYS A 173 17.52 0.62 -1.25
C LYS A 173 16.20 0.01 -0.82
N TYR A 174 15.62 -0.78 -1.72
CA TYR A 174 14.40 -1.53 -1.47
C TYR A 174 14.70 -3.03 -1.40
N HIS A 175 14.05 -3.69 -0.45
CA HIS A 175 14.04 -5.15 -0.34
C HIS A 175 12.61 -5.63 -0.54
N LEU A 176 12.43 -6.55 -1.49
CA LEU A 176 11.14 -7.14 -1.80
C LEU A 176 10.96 -8.42 -0.97
N GLN A 177 10.01 -8.39 -0.02
CA GLN A 177 9.67 -9.55 0.79
C GLN A 177 8.38 -10.21 0.28
N THR A 178 8.34 -11.52 0.17
CA THR A 178 7.16 -12.31 -0.21
C THR A 178 6.24 -12.60 0.98
N SER A 179 5.06 -13.15 0.72
CA SER A 179 4.05 -13.49 1.74
C SER A 179 4.48 -14.58 2.72
N ASP A 180 5.52 -15.34 2.42
CA ASP A 180 6.14 -16.32 3.33
C ASP A 180 7.32 -15.71 4.13
N LEU A 181 7.43 -14.39 4.13
CA LEU A 181 8.42 -13.60 4.85
C LEU A 181 9.88 -13.79 4.40
N ARG A 182 10.12 -14.31 3.20
CA ARG A 182 11.44 -14.36 2.58
C ARG A 182 11.67 -13.18 1.63
N TYR A 183 12.93 -12.89 1.32
CA TYR A 183 13.35 -11.78 0.49
C TYR A 183 13.90 -12.27 -0.84
N LEU A 184 13.49 -11.63 -1.93
CA LEU A 184 14.05 -11.88 -3.25
C LEU A 184 15.52 -11.46 -3.31
N SER A 185 16.39 -12.34 -3.78
CA SER A 185 17.81 -12.08 -3.98
C SER A 185 18.19 -11.78 -5.43
N LEU A 186 19.42 -11.30 -5.63
CA LEU A 186 20.04 -11.05 -6.93
C LEU A 186 20.45 -12.34 -7.68
N ASP A 187 20.35 -13.50 -7.02
CA ASP A 187 20.70 -14.82 -7.56
C ASP A 187 19.43 -15.69 -7.73
N ASP A 188 18.27 -15.04 -7.83
CA ASP A 188 16.96 -15.67 -8.05
C ASP A 188 16.54 -16.67 -6.94
N GLN A 189 17.02 -16.44 -5.72
CA GLN A 189 16.68 -17.22 -4.53
C GLN A 189 15.89 -16.40 -3.52
N LEU A 190 15.16 -17.09 -2.64
CA LEU A 190 14.44 -16.48 -1.52
C LEU A 190 15.23 -16.66 -0.23
N LEU A 191 15.71 -15.54 0.33
CA LEU A 191 16.54 -15.51 1.54
C LEU A 191 15.73 -15.12 2.77
N SER A 192 16.07 -15.65 3.95
CA SER A 192 15.35 -15.35 5.20
C SER A 192 15.68 -13.98 5.81
N LYS A 193 16.77 -13.34 5.37
CA LYS A 193 17.26 -12.06 5.92
C LYS A 193 17.60 -11.07 4.82
N ARG A 194 17.40 -9.78 5.11
CA ARG A 194 17.90 -8.68 4.27
C ARG A 194 19.42 -8.70 4.23
N SER A 195 19.98 -8.44 3.06
CA SER A 195 21.42 -8.33 2.86
C SER A 195 21.71 -7.48 1.62
N LYS A 196 22.99 -7.28 1.31
CA LYS A 196 23.41 -6.68 0.04
C LYS A 196 22.87 -7.45 -1.17
N MET A 197 22.64 -8.76 -1.03
CA MET A 197 22.11 -9.62 -2.08
C MET A 197 20.60 -9.50 -2.26
N THR A 198 19.88 -8.74 -1.43
CA THR A 198 18.44 -8.51 -1.59
C THR A 198 18.10 -7.03 -1.78
N ALA A 199 19.12 -6.19 -1.99
CA ALA A 199 18.99 -4.75 -2.08
C ALA A 199 18.88 -4.29 -3.54
N PHE A 200 17.73 -3.70 -3.88
CA PHE A 200 17.46 -3.13 -5.20
C PHE A 200 17.45 -1.60 -5.14
N SER A 201 17.93 -0.97 -6.19
CA SER A 201 17.74 0.47 -6.43
C SER A 201 16.45 0.63 -7.21
N LEU A 202 15.54 1.47 -6.71
CA LEU A 202 14.28 1.71 -7.39
C LEU A 202 14.46 2.79 -8.44
N HIS A 203 14.08 2.50 -9.68
CA HIS A 203 14.01 3.49 -10.74
C HIS A 203 12.53 3.76 -11.04
N LEU A 204 12.16 5.02 -10.98
CA LEU A 204 10.79 5.49 -11.12
C LEU A 204 10.67 6.28 -12.41
N ARG A 205 9.69 5.94 -13.25
CA ARG A 205 9.32 6.69 -14.45
C ARG A 205 7.88 7.18 -14.35
N PRO A 206 7.53 8.29 -15.03
CA PRO A 206 6.15 8.72 -15.22
C PRO A 206 5.23 7.54 -15.55
N GLY A 207 4.00 7.54 -15.03
CA GLY A 207 3.06 6.45 -15.30
C GLY A 207 2.96 5.38 -14.21
N ASN A 208 3.46 5.66 -12.99
CA ASN A 208 3.62 4.68 -11.91
C ASN A 208 4.47 3.46 -12.32
N MET A 209 5.40 3.68 -13.25
CA MET A 209 6.28 2.65 -13.80
C MET A 209 7.53 2.54 -12.93
N VAL A 210 7.81 1.31 -12.49
CA VAL A 210 8.87 1.03 -11.53
C VAL A 210 9.73 -0.11 -12.04
N SER A 211 11.04 0.07 -12.01
CA SER A 211 12.01 -0.99 -12.29
C SER A 211 12.94 -1.18 -11.10
N PHE A 212 13.30 -2.44 -10.83
CA PHE A 212 14.18 -2.81 -9.71
C PHE A 212 15.58 -3.11 -10.25
N HIS A 213 16.54 -2.24 -9.95
CA HIS A 213 17.90 -2.34 -10.46
C HIS A 213 18.85 -2.93 -9.43
N ALA A 214 19.67 -3.87 -9.87
CA ALA A 214 20.76 -4.47 -9.12
C ALA A 214 22.12 -3.85 -9.51
N ALA A 215 23.19 -4.29 -8.85
CA ALA A 215 24.55 -3.90 -9.24
C ALA A 215 24.86 -4.34 -10.68
N HIS A 216 25.76 -3.61 -11.35
CA HIS A 216 26.20 -3.86 -12.73
C HIS A 216 25.11 -3.72 -13.79
N GLN A 217 24.18 -2.76 -13.61
CA GLN A 217 23.08 -2.47 -14.55
C GLN A 217 22.15 -3.66 -14.84
N ARG A 218 22.14 -4.66 -13.95
CA ARG A 218 21.16 -5.74 -14.01
C ARG A 218 19.81 -5.26 -13.48
N VAL A 219 18.73 -5.81 -14.01
CA VAL A 219 17.36 -5.40 -13.70
C VAL A 219 16.51 -6.64 -13.46
N LEU A 220 15.53 -6.52 -12.57
CA LEU A 220 14.55 -7.56 -12.31
C LEU A 220 13.43 -7.50 -13.35
N TYR A 221 13.21 -8.58 -14.10
CA TYR A 221 12.14 -8.66 -15.11
C TYR A 221 11.73 -10.11 -15.40
N PRO A 222 10.51 -10.37 -15.90
CA PRO A 222 10.07 -11.72 -16.23
C PRO A 222 10.78 -12.23 -17.50
N HIS A 223 11.38 -13.43 -17.41
CA HIS A 223 12.13 -14.04 -18.49
C HIS A 223 11.32 -15.09 -19.24
N GLY A 224 11.47 -15.07 -20.57
CA GLY A 224 10.90 -16.08 -21.48
C GLY A 224 9.38 -16.17 -21.46
N ARG A 225 8.85 -17.27 -22.01
CA ARG A 225 7.41 -17.58 -21.97
C ARG A 225 6.94 -18.08 -20.61
N THR A 226 7.87 -18.48 -19.74
CA THR A 226 7.56 -19.00 -18.41
C THR A 226 7.17 -17.88 -17.45
N GLY A 227 7.57 -16.63 -17.73
CA GLY A 227 7.24 -15.47 -16.89
C GLY A 227 7.98 -15.47 -15.55
N ILE A 228 9.02 -16.30 -15.40
CA ILE A 228 9.81 -16.40 -14.16
C ILE A 228 10.55 -15.08 -13.96
N LEU A 229 10.41 -14.50 -12.78
CA LEU A 229 10.98 -13.21 -12.44
C LEU A 229 12.41 -13.41 -11.92
N THR A 230 13.40 -12.97 -12.70
CA THR A 230 14.83 -13.12 -12.39
C THR A 230 15.60 -11.84 -12.68
N VAL A 231 16.80 -11.73 -12.12
CA VAL A 231 17.70 -10.58 -12.34
C VAL A 231 18.59 -10.84 -13.56
N GLY A 232 18.35 -10.09 -14.64
CA GLY A 232 19.07 -10.22 -15.91
C GLY A 232 19.69 -8.91 -16.38
N SER A 233 20.47 -8.97 -17.45
CA SER A 233 20.96 -7.80 -18.19
C SER A 233 20.11 -7.56 -19.43
N ASN A 234 20.09 -6.30 -19.91
CA ASN A 234 19.44 -5.91 -21.17
C ASN A 234 17.98 -6.36 -21.32
N PRO A 235 17.08 -6.00 -20.38
CA PRO A 235 15.65 -6.25 -20.57
C PRO A 235 15.16 -5.58 -21.85
N PRO A 236 14.25 -6.22 -22.61
CA PRO A 236 13.49 -5.52 -23.64
C PRO A 236 12.78 -4.31 -23.01
N ASP A 237 12.76 -3.16 -23.69
CA ASP A 237 12.45 -1.84 -23.11
C ASP A 237 11.31 -1.84 -22.07
N LEU A 238 10.11 -2.31 -22.42
CA LEU A 238 8.96 -2.29 -21.52
C LEU A 238 8.93 -3.41 -20.46
N PHE A 239 9.71 -4.48 -20.63
CA PHE A 239 9.69 -5.66 -19.74
C PHE A 239 10.29 -5.41 -18.36
N GLN A 240 11.08 -4.35 -18.18
CA GLN A 240 11.61 -4.02 -16.86
C GLN A 240 10.62 -3.30 -15.95
N TYR A 241 9.46 -2.89 -16.48
CA TYR A 241 8.55 -2.00 -15.76
C TYR A 241 7.34 -2.71 -15.18
N PHE A 242 7.13 -2.44 -13.90
CA PHE A 242 5.97 -2.85 -13.12
C PHE A 242 5.18 -1.61 -12.69
N ALA A 243 3.86 -1.73 -12.63
CA ALA A 243 3.05 -0.87 -11.81
C ALA A 243 2.97 -1.44 -10.40
N LEU A 244 3.47 -0.66 -9.43
CA LEU A 244 3.23 -0.92 -8.02
C LEU A 244 1.82 -0.48 -7.65
N LYS A 245 0.99 -1.43 -7.23
CA LYS A 245 -0.38 -1.15 -6.79
C LYS A 245 -0.53 -1.55 -5.33
N LYS A 246 -1.38 -0.82 -4.58
CA LYS A 246 -1.78 -1.25 -3.23
C LYS A 246 -2.42 -2.63 -3.35
N SER A 247 -2.00 -3.58 -2.50
CA SER A 247 -2.67 -4.88 -2.48
C SER A 247 -4.09 -4.68 -1.95
N LYS A 248 -5.13 -5.03 -2.70
CA LYS A 248 -6.51 -4.90 -2.21
C LYS A 248 -6.90 -6.05 -1.29
N PRO A 249 -7.82 -5.85 -0.33
CA PRO A 249 -8.33 -6.95 0.47
C PRO A 249 -9.16 -7.90 -0.40
N TRP A 250 -8.87 -9.18 -0.31
CA TRP A 250 -9.72 -10.26 -0.79
C TRP A 250 -10.34 -10.94 0.40
N VAL A 251 -11.64 -11.21 0.37
CA VAL A 251 -12.33 -11.88 1.47
C VAL A 251 -13.08 -13.12 1.02
N SER A 252 -13.35 -13.95 2.01
CA SER A 252 -14.39 -14.96 1.97
C SER A 252 -15.52 -14.53 2.89
N MET A 253 -16.76 -14.75 2.46
CA MET A 253 -17.96 -14.52 3.26
C MET A 253 -18.60 -15.85 3.59
N LYS A 254 -18.98 -16.01 4.85
CA LYS A 254 -19.53 -17.25 5.39
C LYS A 254 -20.86 -16.97 6.08
N THR A 255 -21.85 -17.79 5.77
CA THR A 255 -23.19 -17.75 6.38
C THR A 255 -23.18 -18.34 7.79
N ALA A 256 -24.24 -18.07 8.56
CA ALA A 256 -24.51 -18.74 9.85
C ALA A 256 -24.54 -20.29 9.72
N SER A 257 -25.04 -20.81 8.59
CA SER A 257 -25.01 -22.23 8.23
C SER A 257 -23.61 -22.78 7.88
N LYS A 258 -22.57 -21.98 8.04
CA LYS A 258 -21.16 -22.30 7.75
C LYS A 258 -20.84 -22.59 6.28
N ASN A 259 -21.74 -22.23 5.36
CA ASN A 259 -21.49 -22.29 3.92
C ASN A 259 -20.81 -21.01 3.45
N TYR A 260 -19.84 -21.15 2.55
CA TYR A 260 -19.19 -20.01 1.90
C TYR A 260 -20.02 -19.53 0.71
N LEU A 261 -20.04 -18.22 0.51
CA LEU A 261 -20.50 -17.64 -0.74
C LEU A 261 -19.44 -17.88 -1.81
N SER A 262 -19.86 -18.41 -2.97
CA SER A 262 -19.01 -18.65 -4.13
C SER A 262 -19.69 -18.18 -5.41
N VAL A 263 -18.91 -17.64 -6.34
CA VAL A 263 -19.36 -17.41 -7.71
C VAL A 263 -19.04 -18.64 -8.56
N ASN A 264 -20.07 -19.30 -9.11
CA ASN A 264 -19.88 -20.45 -9.98
C ASN A 264 -19.55 -20.00 -11.40
N TYR A 265 -18.27 -19.74 -11.67
CA TYR A 265 -17.70 -19.68 -13.01
C TYR A 265 -16.61 -20.75 -13.16
N GLY A 266 -16.97 -22.03 -13.06
CA GLY A 266 -16.02 -23.13 -13.32
C GLY A 266 -14.83 -23.29 -12.36
N GLU A 267 -14.49 -22.29 -11.53
CA GLU A 267 -13.46 -22.35 -10.49
C GLU A 267 -13.90 -21.53 -9.26
N LYS A 268 -13.40 -21.91 -8.07
CA LYS A 268 -13.73 -21.26 -6.79
C LYS A 268 -13.17 -19.84 -6.75
N VAL A 269 -13.99 -18.83 -7.04
CA VAL A 269 -13.57 -17.42 -7.01
C VAL A 269 -13.77 -16.83 -5.61
N GLY A 270 -12.69 -16.30 -5.01
CA GLY A 270 -12.74 -15.45 -3.82
C GLY A 270 -13.21 -14.03 -4.16
N TRP A 271 -13.74 -13.29 -3.19
CA TRP A 271 -14.33 -11.96 -3.43
C TRP A 271 -13.27 -10.85 -3.32
N TYR A 272 -13.21 -9.95 -4.30
CA TYR A 272 -12.42 -8.71 -4.28
C TYR A 272 -13.30 -7.51 -3.94
N PHE A 273 -12.74 -6.47 -3.31
CA PHE A 273 -13.40 -5.17 -3.13
C PHE A 273 -12.49 -4.02 -3.60
N PRO A 274 -12.86 -3.24 -4.64
CA PRO A 274 -12.40 -1.88 -4.82
C PRO A 274 -13.37 -0.93 -4.10
N PHE A 275 -12.88 -0.12 -3.17
CA PHE A 275 -13.73 0.78 -2.37
C PHE A 275 -13.64 2.23 -2.85
N LEU A 276 -14.81 2.84 -3.03
CA LEU A 276 -15.05 4.29 -2.94
C LEU A 276 -16.55 4.45 -2.66
N GLU A 277 -16.91 4.77 -1.41
CA GLU A 277 -18.28 5.05 -0.89
C GLU A 277 -19.40 4.04 -1.25
N SER A 278 -19.06 2.91 -1.86
CA SER A 278 -19.99 2.04 -2.57
C SER A 278 -19.18 0.79 -3.00
N CYS A 279 -19.61 -0.43 -2.62
CA CYS A 279 -18.79 -1.67 -2.76
C CYS A 279 -18.99 -2.41 -4.07
N SER A 280 -18.03 -2.41 -5.00
CA SER A 280 -18.07 -3.31 -6.17
C SER A 280 -17.33 -4.63 -5.88
N PHE A 281 -17.63 -5.75 -6.55
CA PHE A 281 -16.93 -7.03 -6.31
C PHE A 281 -15.96 -7.38 -7.45
N SER A 282 -15.07 -8.36 -7.35
CA SER A 282 -14.15 -8.73 -8.48
C SER A 282 -14.88 -8.82 -9.82
N PRO A 283 -14.27 -8.40 -10.94
CA PRO A 283 -14.87 -8.63 -12.24
C PRO A 283 -15.05 -10.13 -12.49
N PRO A 284 -16.25 -10.57 -12.90
CA PRO A 284 -17.46 -9.76 -13.05
C PRO A 284 -18.13 -9.41 -11.70
N HIS A 285 -18.41 -8.12 -11.50
CA HIS A 285 -18.87 -7.54 -10.23
C HIS A 285 -20.20 -8.16 -9.78
N ILE A 286 -20.43 -8.29 -8.47
CA ILE A 286 -21.78 -8.61 -7.98
C ILE A 286 -22.66 -7.41 -8.26
N VAL A 287 -23.86 -7.67 -8.73
CA VAL A 287 -24.84 -6.67 -9.08
C VAL A 287 -26.22 -7.09 -8.62
N SER A 288 -26.96 -6.14 -8.08
CA SER A 288 -28.39 -6.28 -7.82
C SER A 288 -29.17 -6.03 -9.12
N ARG A 289 -30.02 -6.98 -9.52
CA ARG A 289 -30.81 -6.94 -10.76
C ARG A 289 -32.30 -7.15 -10.45
N GLY A 290 -33.15 -6.36 -11.12
CA GLY A 290 -34.59 -6.44 -10.92
C GLY A 290 -35.00 -6.15 -9.47
N GLN A 291 -36.00 -6.87 -8.97
CA GLN A 291 -36.52 -6.63 -7.61
C GLN A 291 -35.63 -7.19 -6.49
N SER A 292 -34.96 -8.34 -6.72
CA SER A 292 -34.21 -9.04 -5.66
C SER A 292 -33.06 -9.92 -6.13
N ALA A 293 -32.80 -10.04 -7.44
CA ALA A 293 -31.77 -10.95 -7.92
C ALA A 293 -30.37 -10.37 -7.66
N VAL A 294 -29.42 -11.22 -7.31
CA VAL A 294 -28.02 -10.84 -7.08
C VAL A 294 -27.16 -11.76 -7.95
N LEU A 295 -26.51 -11.18 -8.95
CA LEU A 295 -25.73 -11.88 -9.98
C LEU A 295 -24.29 -11.40 -9.96
N ALA A 296 -23.38 -12.16 -10.56
CA ALA A 296 -21.98 -11.77 -10.73
C ALA A 296 -21.69 -11.45 -12.20
N ASP A 297 -22.42 -10.49 -12.78
CA ASP A 297 -22.26 -10.07 -14.19
C ASP A 297 -22.11 -8.55 -14.35
N GLY A 298 -21.88 -7.84 -13.24
CA GLY A 298 -21.81 -6.39 -13.17
C GLY A 298 -20.53 -5.82 -13.77
N LYS A 299 -20.60 -4.55 -14.17
CA LYS A 299 -19.50 -3.75 -14.69
C LYS A 299 -19.14 -2.62 -13.71
N ASP A 300 -17.87 -2.21 -13.67
CA ASP A 300 -17.31 -1.23 -12.70
C ASP A 300 -18.08 0.10 -12.53
N VAL A 301 -18.90 0.48 -13.51
CA VAL A 301 -19.60 1.79 -13.55
C VAL A 301 -21.09 1.71 -13.22
N GLU A 302 -21.61 0.53 -12.89
CA GLU A 302 -23.03 0.35 -12.61
C GLU A 302 -23.32 0.62 -11.13
N GLY A 303 -24.08 1.67 -10.80
CA GLY A 303 -24.39 2.00 -9.40
C GLY A 303 -25.02 0.86 -8.58
N VAL A 304 -25.64 -0.11 -9.25
CA VAL A 304 -26.24 -1.32 -8.69
C VAL A 304 -25.23 -2.43 -8.35
N THR A 305 -23.95 -2.24 -8.68
CA THR A 305 -22.86 -3.10 -8.18
C THR A 305 -22.42 -2.71 -6.78
N TYR A 306 -22.90 -1.58 -6.25
CA TYR A 306 -22.52 -1.08 -4.95
C TYR A 306 -23.44 -1.52 -3.82
N PHE A 307 -22.83 -1.89 -2.69
CA PHE A 307 -23.53 -2.33 -1.50
C PHE A 307 -23.10 -1.53 -0.26
N GLY A 308 -24.06 -1.11 0.54
CA GLY A 308 -23.83 -0.55 1.87
C GLY A 308 -23.32 -1.63 2.82
N MET A 309 -22.36 -1.29 3.67
CA MET A 309 -21.75 -2.21 4.63
C MET A 309 -22.10 -1.82 6.06
N GLU A 310 -22.75 -2.72 6.77
CA GLU A 310 -23.10 -2.54 8.17
C GLU A 310 -22.39 -3.60 9.01
N TRP A 311 -21.49 -3.15 9.87
CA TRP A 311 -20.72 -4.02 10.75
C TRP A 311 -21.37 -4.12 12.11
N ASN A 312 -21.55 -5.35 12.58
CA ASN A 312 -22.02 -5.68 13.92
C ASN A 312 -21.03 -6.65 14.58
N GLN A 313 -20.09 -6.11 15.37
CA GLN A 313 -19.08 -6.88 16.11
C GLN A 313 -18.34 -7.91 15.24
N GLY A 314 -17.80 -7.49 14.10
CA GLY A 314 -17.08 -8.36 13.16
C GLY A 314 -17.95 -9.21 12.21
N LYS A 315 -19.27 -9.08 12.29
CA LYS A 315 -20.18 -9.60 11.27
C LYS A 315 -20.63 -8.48 10.34
N LEU A 316 -20.92 -8.83 9.09
CA LEU A 316 -21.26 -7.88 8.05
C LEU A 316 -22.67 -8.15 7.51
N ALA A 317 -23.52 -7.13 7.50
CA ALA A 317 -24.72 -7.09 6.67
C ALA A 317 -24.43 -6.23 5.42
N LEU A 318 -24.96 -6.65 4.27
CA LEU A 318 -24.76 -5.97 2.99
C LEU A 318 -26.10 -5.48 2.46
N GLN A 319 -26.25 -4.16 2.33
CA GLN A 319 -27.43 -3.52 1.78
C GLN A 319 -27.25 -3.27 0.28
N ALA A 320 -28.15 -3.77 -0.56
CA ALA A 320 -28.16 -3.51 -1.99
C ALA A 320 -28.74 -2.11 -2.32
N ALA A 321 -28.57 -1.66 -3.56
CA ALA A 321 -29.04 -0.35 -4.02
C ALA A 321 -30.57 -0.14 -3.90
N ASN A 322 -31.35 -1.22 -3.81
CA ASN A 322 -32.81 -1.17 -3.58
C ASN A 322 -33.18 -1.01 -2.09
N GLY A 323 -32.20 -0.86 -1.19
CA GLY A 323 -32.38 -0.74 0.26
C GLY A 323 -32.60 -2.07 0.99
N LEU A 324 -32.73 -3.19 0.26
CA LEU A 324 -32.86 -4.54 0.84
C LEU A 324 -31.49 -5.13 1.13
N TYR A 325 -31.43 -6.14 2.00
CA TYR A 325 -30.18 -6.75 2.42
C TYR A 325 -29.95 -8.11 1.77
N LEU A 326 -28.69 -8.47 1.61
CA LEU A 326 -28.31 -9.77 1.05
C LEU A 326 -28.70 -10.92 1.98
N GLN A 327 -29.32 -11.94 1.40
CA GLN A 327 -29.74 -13.17 2.05
C GLN A 327 -29.39 -14.37 1.17
N VAL A 328 -29.00 -15.48 1.80
CA VAL A 328 -28.81 -16.78 1.16
C VAL A 328 -30.05 -17.64 1.40
N ARG A 329 -30.73 -18.01 0.32
CA ARG A 329 -31.86 -18.95 0.35
C ARG A 329 -31.38 -20.36 0.74
N PRO A 330 -32.28 -21.24 1.22
CA PRO A 330 -31.95 -22.64 1.49
C PRO A 330 -31.33 -23.38 0.30
N ILE A 331 -31.69 -22.99 -0.93
CA ILE A 331 -31.13 -23.52 -2.18
C ILE A 331 -29.70 -23.00 -2.50
N GLY A 332 -29.11 -22.17 -1.64
CA GLY A 332 -27.76 -21.61 -1.80
C GLY A 332 -27.67 -20.33 -2.65
N GLN A 333 -28.79 -19.86 -3.21
CA GLN A 333 -28.83 -18.63 -4.02
C GLN A 333 -28.79 -17.38 -3.15
N VAL A 334 -27.97 -16.39 -3.54
CA VAL A 334 -27.96 -15.05 -2.93
C VAL A 334 -29.02 -14.17 -3.57
N ILE A 335 -29.80 -13.47 -2.76
CA ILE A 335 -30.82 -12.49 -3.18
C ILE A 335 -30.78 -11.26 -2.28
N ALA A 336 -31.37 -10.14 -2.71
CA ALA A 336 -31.65 -9.00 -1.87
C ALA A 336 -33.08 -9.11 -1.31
N SER A 337 -33.22 -9.32 0.00
CA SER A 337 -34.48 -9.55 0.70
C SER A 337 -34.40 -9.03 2.12
N VAL A 338 -34.07 -9.89 3.09
CA VAL A 338 -34.02 -9.54 4.52
C VAL A 338 -32.58 -9.54 5.01
N GLU A 339 -32.34 -8.81 6.09
CA GLU A 339 -31.02 -8.71 6.71
C GLU A 339 -30.50 -10.09 7.13
N GLN A 340 -29.32 -10.43 6.65
CA GLN A 340 -28.56 -11.58 7.07
C GLN A 340 -27.10 -11.19 7.29
N GLU A 341 -26.56 -11.59 8.43
CA GLU A 341 -25.17 -11.35 8.78
C GLU A 341 -24.25 -12.42 8.19
N PHE A 342 -23.08 -11.97 7.71
CA PHE A 342 -22.01 -12.80 7.18
C PHE A 342 -20.76 -12.65 8.04
N THR A 343 -20.08 -13.76 8.29
CA THR A 343 -18.72 -13.73 8.82
C THR A 343 -17.75 -13.48 7.66
N VAL A 344 -16.96 -12.42 7.77
CA VAL A 344 -15.97 -12.03 6.76
C VAL A 344 -14.58 -12.49 7.20
N ARG A 345 -13.78 -12.99 6.25
CA ARG A 345 -12.37 -13.30 6.49
C ARG A 345 -11.48 -12.83 5.36
N LEU A 346 -10.41 -12.12 5.69
CA LEU A 346 -9.34 -11.79 4.76
C LEU A 346 -8.64 -13.09 4.27
N VAL A 347 -8.56 -13.25 2.95
CA VAL A 347 -7.97 -14.42 2.26
C VAL A 347 -6.52 -14.14 1.86
N ASN A 348 -6.26 -12.93 1.37
CA ASN A 348 -4.92 -12.52 0.94
C ASN A 348 -4.20 -11.67 2.00
N ARG A 349 -4.51 -11.85 3.29
CA ARG A 349 -3.79 -11.20 4.40
C ARG A 349 -3.51 -12.22 5.50
N PRO A 350 -2.42 -13.00 5.39
CA PRO A 350 -1.95 -13.83 6.50
C PRO A 350 -1.37 -12.98 7.63
N PHE A 351 -1.08 -11.71 7.37
CA PHE A 351 -0.64 -10.72 8.34
C PHE A 351 -1.06 -9.32 7.91
N LEU A 352 -1.02 -8.37 8.85
CA LEU A 352 -1.25 -6.95 8.63
C LEU A 352 0.01 -6.15 8.94
N ILE A 353 0.14 -5.04 8.23
CA ILE A 353 0.92 -3.89 8.62
C ILE A 353 -0.11 -2.78 8.75
N LEU A 354 -0.13 -2.06 9.87
CA LEU A 354 -1.14 -1.04 10.11
C LEU A 354 -0.50 0.35 10.17
N ARG A 355 -1.00 1.26 9.36
CA ARG A 355 -0.64 2.69 9.36
C ARG A 355 -1.83 3.52 9.82
N GLY A 356 -1.68 4.21 10.95
CA GLY A 356 -2.63 5.21 11.42
C GLY A 356 -2.21 6.62 10.98
N ARG A 357 -2.91 7.63 11.51
CA ARG A 357 -2.66 9.05 11.21
C ARG A 357 -1.26 9.53 11.61
N HIS A 358 -0.71 8.94 12.66
CA HIS A 358 0.53 9.37 13.30
C HIS A 358 1.76 8.54 12.89
N GLY A 359 1.55 7.41 12.20
CA GLY A 359 2.63 6.53 11.72
C GLY A 359 2.20 5.07 11.65
N TYR A 360 3.18 4.18 11.56
CA TYR A 360 2.95 2.75 11.63
C TYR A 360 2.81 2.27 13.08
N ILE A 361 2.02 1.21 13.27
CA ILE A 361 2.04 0.45 14.50
C ILE A 361 3.33 -0.38 14.57
N GLY A 362 4.00 -0.32 15.71
CA GLY A 362 5.07 -1.24 16.07
C GLY A 362 5.46 -1.14 17.54
N SER A 363 6.30 -2.06 17.99
CA SER A 363 6.91 -2.03 19.31
C SER A 363 7.77 -0.79 19.47
N SER A 364 7.61 -0.13 20.60
CA SER A 364 8.49 0.97 21.01
C SER A 364 9.92 0.47 21.22
N TYR A 365 10.90 1.36 21.09
CA TYR A 365 12.30 0.97 21.15
C TYR A 365 12.66 0.29 22.47
N ARG A 366 13.11 -0.97 22.40
CA ARG A 366 13.47 -1.84 23.54
C ARG A 366 12.32 -2.13 24.53
N SER A 367 11.07 -1.97 24.11
CA SER A 367 9.91 -2.36 24.91
C SER A 367 8.93 -3.17 24.05
N ASP A 368 8.16 -4.02 24.71
CA ASP A 368 7.05 -4.77 24.15
C ASP A 368 5.78 -3.91 23.96
N LYS A 369 5.74 -2.69 24.52
CA LYS A 369 4.62 -1.76 24.35
C LYS A 369 4.49 -1.34 22.89
N LEU A 370 3.29 -1.48 22.34
CA LEU A 370 2.94 -1.06 20.99
C LEU A 370 2.57 0.43 20.96
N VAL A 371 3.05 1.11 19.92
CA VAL A 371 2.82 2.54 19.67
C VAL A 371 2.50 2.78 18.19
N CYS A 372 1.89 3.92 17.88
CA CYS A 372 1.54 4.35 16.52
C CYS A 372 2.16 5.72 16.20
N ASN A 373 3.47 5.81 16.24
CA ASN A 373 4.23 6.95 15.75
C ASN A 373 5.56 6.49 15.13
N ASN A 374 5.65 5.20 14.82
CA ASN A 374 6.82 4.57 14.26
C ASN A 374 6.87 4.75 12.74
N ASN A 375 8.08 4.65 12.24
CA ASN A 375 8.38 4.78 10.80
C ASN A 375 8.56 3.41 10.18
N MET A 376 9.07 2.51 11.01
CA MET A 376 9.12 1.10 10.76
C MET A 376 7.83 0.49 11.30
N TYR A 377 7.29 -0.45 10.56
CA TYR A 377 6.14 -1.23 10.97
C TYR A 377 6.57 -2.56 11.57
N ASP A 378 5.73 -3.07 12.45
CA ASP A 378 5.73 -4.49 12.78
C ASP A 378 4.75 -5.25 11.91
N ILE A 379 5.06 -6.54 11.71
CA ILE A 379 4.14 -7.47 11.07
C ILE A 379 3.28 -8.11 12.14
N ILE A 380 1.97 -7.97 11.99
CA ILE A 380 0.95 -8.54 12.85
C ILE A 380 0.41 -9.78 12.17
N VAL A 381 0.84 -10.96 12.60
CA VAL A 381 0.35 -12.23 12.06
C VAL A 381 -1.12 -12.39 12.45
N LEU A 382 -1.97 -12.66 11.45
CA LEU A 382 -3.39 -12.87 11.61
C LEU A 382 -3.67 -14.36 11.71
N ILE A 383 -4.09 -14.82 12.89
CA ILE A 383 -4.53 -16.20 13.10
C ILE A 383 -6.06 -16.22 13.14
N PRO A 384 -6.74 -16.80 12.13
CA PRO A 384 -8.19 -16.79 12.07
C PRO A 384 -8.82 -17.76 13.08
N CYS A 385 -9.81 -17.29 13.83
CA CYS A 385 -10.48 -18.04 14.88
C CYS A 385 -11.96 -18.28 14.56
N SER A 386 -12.68 -18.89 15.49
CA SER A 386 -14.12 -19.11 15.35
C SER A 386 -14.87 -17.77 15.24
N ARG A 387 -16.06 -17.77 14.61
CA ARG A 387 -16.97 -16.60 14.57
C ARG A 387 -16.45 -15.30 13.91
N GLY A 388 -15.29 -15.33 13.25
CA GLY A 388 -14.76 -14.15 12.53
C GLY A 388 -13.70 -13.37 13.29
N PHE A 389 -13.36 -13.81 14.51
CA PHE A 389 -12.27 -13.22 15.28
C PHE A 389 -10.90 -13.59 14.69
N TYR A 390 -9.93 -12.75 15.00
CA TYR A 390 -8.52 -12.95 14.72
C TYR A 390 -7.72 -12.83 16.01
N HIS A 391 -6.72 -13.69 16.17
CA HIS A 391 -5.66 -13.50 17.15
C HIS A 391 -4.51 -12.79 16.47
N PHE A 392 -4.00 -11.74 17.12
CA PHE A 392 -2.87 -10.96 16.63
C PHE A 392 -1.59 -11.45 17.30
N GLN A 393 -0.61 -11.86 16.50
CA GLN A 393 0.66 -12.38 16.98
C GLN A 393 1.83 -11.59 16.37
N GLY A 394 2.81 -11.24 17.19
CA GLY A 394 4.05 -10.62 16.72
C GLY A 394 5.00 -11.64 16.09
N LYS A 395 6.02 -11.16 15.38
CA LYS A 395 7.08 -12.02 14.81
C LYS A 395 7.86 -12.83 15.85
N ASN A 396 7.85 -12.39 17.11
CA ASN A 396 8.45 -13.10 18.24
C ASN A 396 7.61 -14.31 18.70
N GLY A 397 6.45 -14.57 18.09
CA GLY A 397 5.53 -15.65 18.46
C GLY A 397 4.64 -15.33 19.67
N LYS A 398 4.76 -14.14 20.26
CA LYS A 398 3.91 -13.69 21.37
C LYS A 398 2.65 -13.02 20.83
N PHE A 399 1.56 -13.17 21.57
CA PHE A 399 0.29 -12.55 21.23
C PHE A 399 0.26 -11.08 21.67
N TRP A 400 -0.58 -10.32 20.99
CA TRP A 400 -0.99 -9.03 21.50
C TRP A 400 -1.76 -9.21 22.81
N SER A 401 -1.33 -8.49 23.84
CA SER A 401 -1.98 -8.42 25.14
C SER A 401 -2.45 -6.99 25.42
N MET A 402 -3.42 -6.86 26.31
CA MET A 402 -3.97 -5.59 26.75
C MET A 402 -3.63 -5.40 28.23
N GLY A 403 -2.93 -4.31 28.55
CA GLY A 403 -2.50 -3.98 29.90
C GLY A 403 -3.42 -3.00 30.62
N GLU A 404 -2.92 -2.47 31.74
CA GLU A 404 -3.61 -1.42 32.50
C GLU A 404 -3.77 -0.16 31.65
N ASN A 405 -4.96 0.45 31.69
CA ASN A 405 -5.42 1.54 30.81
C ASN A 405 -5.69 1.15 29.34
N TYR A 406 -5.93 -0.14 29.06
CA TYR A 406 -6.29 -0.63 27.72
C TYR A 406 -5.23 -0.36 26.65
N ASN A 407 -3.96 -0.25 27.06
CA ASN A 407 -2.81 -0.16 26.16
C ASN A 407 -2.39 -1.55 25.67
N PHE A 408 -1.73 -1.62 24.51
CA PHE A 408 -1.35 -2.90 23.90
C PHE A 408 0.15 -3.21 23.97
N TYR A 409 0.47 -4.50 24.09
CA TYR A 409 1.83 -5.03 24.21
C TYR A 409 1.97 -6.31 23.37
N VAL A 410 3.20 -6.69 23.00
CA VAL A 410 3.52 -7.93 22.26
C VAL A 410 4.25 -8.96 23.14
N SER A 411 3.73 -9.18 24.35
CA SER A 411 4.29 -10.09 25.36
C SER A 411 3.26 -11.10 25.88
N GLY A 412 2.06 -11.15 25.30
CA GLY A 412 1.01 -12.07 25.71
C GLY A 412 1.35 -13.54 25.44
N GLU A 413 1.10 -14.40 26.43
CA GLU A 413 1.15 -15.86 26.27
C GLU A 413 -0.16 -16.42 25.72
N ASN A 414 -1.29 -15.77 26.04
CA ASN A 414 -2.62 -16.18 25.62
C ASN A 414 -3.16 -15.22 24.55
N PRO A 415 -3.90 -15.75 23.56
CA PRO A 415 -4.49 -14.93 22.52
C PRO A 415 -5.68 -14.10 23.03
N LEU A 416 -5.87 -12.94 22.40
CA LEU A 416 -7.04 -12.08 22.55
C LEU A 416 -7.84 -12.08 21.24
N ASP A 417 -9.17 -12.03 21.36
CA ASP A 417 -10.09 -12.01 20.21
C ASP A 417 -10.29 -10.58 19.68
N PHE A 418 -9.79 -10.31 18.46
CA PHE A 418 -10.00 -9.05 17.75
C PHE A 418 -10.94 -9.24 16.57
N CYS A 419 -11.81 -8.26 16.29
CA CYS A 419 -12.52 -8.20 15.01
C CYS A 419 -11.84 -7.21 14.06
N VAL A 420 -11.67 -7.62 12.80
CA VAL A 420 -11.19 -6.74 11.74
C VAL A 420 -12.36 -6.39 10.84
N GLU A 421 -12.65 -5.10 10.75
CA GLU A 421 -13.82 -4.59 10.02
C GLU A 421 -13.33 -3.65 8.92
N ILE A 422 -13.60 -4.01 7.67
CA ILE A 422 -13.16 -3.22 6.51
C ILE A 422 -14.06 -1.99 6.39
N ARG A 423 -13.46 -0.80 6.40
CA ARG A 423 -14.15 0.50 6.40
C ARG A 423 -14.01 1.27 5.09
N GLY A 424 -13.13 0.83 4.20
CA GLY A 424 -12.92 1.47 2.91
C GLY A 424 -11.70 0.95 2.17
N ASP A 425 -11.17 1.77 1.27
CA ASP A 425 -10.10 1.36 0.37
C ASP A 425 -8.79 1.17 1.12
N ASN A 426 -8.41 -0.11 1.32
CA ASN A 426 -7.29 -0.47 2.18
C ASN A 426 -7.40 0.14 3.58
N LEU A 427 -8.61 0.36 4.09
CA LEU A 427 -8.86 0.97 5.39
C LEU A 427 -9.70 0.05 6.26
N LEU A 428 -9.28 -0.20 7.50
CA LEU A 428 -10.00 -1.04 8.46
C LEU A 428 -10.09 -0.36 9.82
N SER A 429 -11.03 -0.83 10.64
CA SER A 429 -11.04 -0.65 12.09
C SER A 429 -10.77 -1.98 12.78
N VAL A 430 -10.21 -1.94 13.98
CA VAL A 430 -9.99 -3.13 14.82
C VAL A 430 -10.81 -2.98 16.09
N LEU A 431 -11.74 -3.88 16.32
CA LEU A 431 -12.49 -3.97 17.58
C LEU A 431 -11.71 -4.88 18.54
N ALA A 432 -11.39 -4.35 19.72
CA ALA A 432 -10.66 -5.06 20.76
C ALA A 432 -11.60 -5.91 21.64
N PRO A 433 -11.08 -6.85 22.45
CA PRO A 433 -11.89 -7.74 23.28
C PRO A 433 -12.81 -7.04 24.29
N ASN A 434 -12.50 -5.79 24.64
CA ASN A 434 -13.31 -4.97 25.55
C ASN A 434 -14.49 -4.28 24.85
N GLY A 435 -14.69 -4.49 23.55
CA GLY A 435 -15.78 -3.89 22.78
C GLY A 435 -15.51 -2.45 22.31
N ASN A 436 -14.29 -1.96 22.49
CA ASN A 436 -13.85 -0.64 22.02
C ASN A 436 -12.96 -0.76 20.78
N TYR A 437 -12.90 0.30 19.98
CA TYR A 437 -12.03 0.36 18.81
C TYR A 437 -10.60 0.70 19.21
N LEU A 438 -9.65 0.03 18.56
CA LEU A 438 -8.23 0.36 18.60
C LEU A 438 -8.02 1.77 18.04
N GLN A 439 -7.40 2.63 18.83
CA GLN A 439 -7.16 4.05 18.55
C GLN A 439 -5.72 4.44 18.84
N SER A 440 -5.21 5.47 18.14
CA SER A 440 -3.98 6.15 18.55
C SER A 440 -4.13 7.65 18.72
N ASP A 441 -3.59 8.17 19.81
CA ASP A 441 -3.55 9.61 20.04
C ASP A 441 -2.34 10.27 19.36
N GLN A 442 -2.26 11.60 19.44
CA GLN A 442 -1.17 12.41 18.87
C GLN A 442 0.20 12.10 19.47
N SER A 443 0.26 11.54 20.69
CA SER A 443 1.51 11.11 21.31
C SER A 443 1.97 9.74 20.79
N GLY A 444 1.11 9.05 20.02
CA GLY A 444 1.35 7.72 19.47
C GLY A 444 0.99 6.60 20.44
N ILE A 445 0.31 6.88 21.55
CA ILE A 445 -0.18 5.83 22.46
C ILE A 445 -1.28 5.05 21.74
N LEU A 446 -1.15 3.72 21.75
CA LEU A 446 -2.12 2.80 21.16
C LEU A 446 -2.99 2.20 22.27
N SER A 447 -4.30 2.45 22.23
CA SER A 447 -5.25 2.00 23.25
C SER A 447 -6.64 1.67 22.66
N ALA A 448 -7.53 1.10 23.47
CA ALA A 448 -8.92 0.83 23.09
C ALA A 448 -9.90 1.32 24.16
N THR A 449 -10.25 2.60 24.12
CA THR A 449 -11.04 3.27 25.17
C THR A 449 -12.44 3.71 24.73
N ASP A 450 -12.68 3.82 23.43
CA ASP A 450 -13.93 4.34 22.88
C ASP A 450 -14.59 3.32 21.94
N SER A 451 -15.90 3.18 22.02
CA SER A 451 -16.71 2.30 21.16
C SER A 451 -17.19 3.00 19.88
N THR A 452 -16.91 4.29 19.74
CA THR A 452 -17.23 5.07 18.55
C THR A 452 -16.05 5.13 17.58
N LEU A 453 -16.35 5.10 16.28
CA LEU A 453 -15.33 5.25 15.25
C LEU A 453 -14.88 6.71 15.17
N SER A 454 -13.57 6.91 15.02
CA SER A 454 -12.96 8.20 14.79
C SER A 454 -11.87 8.07 13.71
N PRO A 455 -11.38 9.17 13.12
CA PRO A 455 -10.25 9.11 12.20
C PRO A 455 -9.00 8.44 12.80
N ASP A 456 -8.86 8.52 14.13
CA ASP A 456 -7.76 7.96 14.90
C ASP A 456 -7.95 6.46 15.22
N SER A 457 -9.13 5.90 14.89
CA SER A 457 -9.45 4.46 14.95
C SER A 457 -9.40 3.75 13.59
N LEU A 458 -8.93 4.44 12.55
CA LEU A 458 -8.86 3.93 11.18
C LEU A 458 -7.42 3.63 10.78
N TRP A 459 -7.22 2.46 10.17
CA TRP A 459 -5.91 1.90 9.90
C TRP A 459 -5.78 1.51 8.43
N GLU A 460 -4.78 2.05 7.74
CA GLU A 460 -4.42 1.58 6.40
C GLU A 460 -3.64 0.27 6.48
N PHE A 461 -3.88 -0.67 5.54
CA PHE A 461 -3.35 -2.05 5.59
C PHE A 461 -3.06 -2.77 4.26
#